data_AF-A0A7W9FKC0-F1
#
_entry.id   AF-A0A7W9FKC0-F1
#
_cell.length_a   1.000
_cell.length_b   1.000
_cell.length_c   1.000
_cell.angle_alpha   90.00
_cell.angle_beta   90.00
_cell.angle_gamma   90.00
#
_symmetry.space_group_name_H-M   'P 1'
#
loop_
_entity.id
_entity.type
_entity.pdbx_description
1 polymer ?
#
loop_
_entity_poly.entity_id
_entity_poly.type
_entity_poly.pdbx_seq_one_letter_code
_entity_poly.pdbx_strand_id
1 'polypeptide(L)' 'MPTLFRFLSICAVLTVSGFALVFSLAHFVRPNEREMTVRVSTERLLQAPTQE' A
#
# COMPACT_ATOMS: atom_id res chain seq x y z
N MET A 1 30.66 -7.88 21.81
CA MET A 1 31.37 -6.76 21.15
C MET A 1 30.36 -5.64 20.89
N PRO A 2 30.40 -4.53 21.64
CA PRO A 2 29.35 -3.49 21.61
C PRO A 2 29.15 -2.80 20.24
N THR A 3 30.05 -3.03 19.27
CA THR A 3 30.00 -2.44 17.93
C THR A 3 28.91 -3.06 17.03
N LEU A 4 28.72 -4.39 17.07
CA LEU A 4 27.72 -5.07 16.24
C LEU A 4 26.29 -4.82 16.73
N PHE A 5 26.09 -4.81 18.05
CA PHE A 5 24.78 -4.53 18.63
C PHE A 5 24.35 -3.08 18.35
N ARG A 6 25.27 -2.10 18.43
CA ARG A 6 25.00 -0.71 18.02
C ARG A 6 24.57 -0.61 16.56
N PHE A 7 25.24 -1.34 15.66
CA PHE A 7 24.87 -1.36 14.25
C PHE A 7 23.45 -1.90 14.04
N LEU A 8 23.12 -3.04 14.64
CA LEU A 8 21.77 -3.61 14.55
C LEU A 8 20.70 -2.69 15.14
N SER A 9 20.97 -2.04 16.27
CA SER A 9 20.04 -1.08 16.86
C SER A 9 19.76 0.10 15.91
N ILE A 10 20.79 0.61 15.22
CA ILE A 10 20.63 1.69 14.23
C ILE A 10 19.76 1.19 13.07
N CYS A 11 20.03 0.01 12.52
CA CYS A 11 19.22 -0.57 11.46
C CYS A 11 17.76 -0.75 11.90
N ALA A 12 17.52 -1.29 13.10
CA ALA A 12 16.19 -1.48 13.65
C ALA A 12 15.42 -0.15 13.76
N VAL A 13 16.07 0.91 14.27
CA VAL A 13 15.46 2.24 14.36
C VAL A 13 15.11 2.78 12.97
N LEU A 14 15.99 2.62 11.99
CA LEU A 14 15.73 3.07 10.61
C LEU A 14 14.57 2.31 9.97
N THR A 15 14.52 0.99 10.13
CA THR A 15 13.43 0.16 9.61
C THR A 15 12.10 0.53 10.25
N VAL A 16 12.07 0.66 11.59
CA VAL A 16 10.87 1.05 12.33
C VAL A 16 10.42 2.45 11.93
N SER A 17 11.33 3.41 11.85
CA SER A 17 11.02 4.81 11.48
C SER A 17 10.48 4.91 10.05
N GLY A 18 11.15 4.26 9.09
CA GLY A 18 10.71 4.23 7.69
C GLY A 18 9.35 3.55 7.51
N PHE A 19 9.15 2.40 8.15
CA PHE A 19 7.87 1.70 8.12
C PHE A 19 6.75 2.53 8.77
N ALA A 20 7.01 3.14 9.93
CA ALA A 20 6.04 3.99 10.63
C ALA A 20 5.60 5.18 9.76
N LEU A 21 6.53 5.76 8.98
CA LEU A 21 6.23 6.85 8.05
C LEU A 21 5.19 6.42 7.01
N VAL A 22 5.44 5.30 6.32
CA VAL A 22 4.54 4.78 5.27
C VAL A 22 3.22 4.31 5.87
N PHE A 23 3.28 3.58 6.99
CA PHE A 23 2.11 3.08 7.71
C PHE A 23 1.17 4.23 8.10
N SER A 24 1.75 5.32 8.61
CA SER A 24 0.99 6.51 9.00
C SER A 24 0.27 7.13 7.81
N LEU A 25 0.96 7.33 6.69
CA LEU A 25 0.34 7.86 5.47
C LEU A 25 -0.78 6.95 4.97
N ALA A 26 -0.56 5.64 4.92
CA ALA A 26 -1.55 4.68 4.42
C ALA A 26 -2.82 4.62 5.30
N HIS A 27 -2.69 4.74 6.62
CA HIS A 27 -3.83 4.57 7.55
C HIS A 27 -4.53 5.87 7.91
N PHE A 28 -3.82 6.99 7.98
CA PHE A 28 -4.38 8.27 8.39
C PHE A 28 -4.79 9.16 7.22
N VAL A 29 -4.31 8.90 6.00
CA VAL A 29 -4.81 9.59 4.80
C VAL A 29 -6.02 8.83 4.27
N ARG A 30 -7.16 9.52 4.17
CA ARG A 30 -8.35 8.98 3.50
C ARG A 30 -8.27 9.29 2.00
N PRO A 31 -8.52 8.31 1.11
CA PRO A 31 -8.65 8.59 -0.31
C PRO A 31 -9.86 9.49 -0.50
N ASN A 32 -9.73 10.53 -1.34
CA ASN A 32 -10.87 11.33 -1.75
C ASN A 32 -11.73 10.49 -2.69
N GLU A 33 -12.97 10.22 -2.30
CA GLU A 33 -13.96 9.56 -3.14
C GLU A 33 -14.37 10.53 -4.26
N ARG A 34 -13.61 10.48 -5.35
CA ARG A 34 -13.92 11.20 -6.58
C ARG A 34 -14.77 10.30 -7.45
N GLU A 35 -15.81 10.86 -8.05
CA GLU A 35 -16.52 10.21 -9.16
C GLU A 35 -15.54 9.93 -10.30
N MET A 36 -15.12 8.67 -10.41
CA MET A 36 -14.21 8.20 -11.44
C MET A 36 -15.02 7.42 -12.47
N THR A 37 -15.37 8.09 -13.56
CA THR A 37 -16.00 7.43 -14.71
C THR A 37 -14.96 6.60 -15.45
N VAL A 38 -14.82 5.34 -15.04
CA VAL A 38 -13.98 4.39 -15.77
C VAL A 38 -14.74 3.97 -17.03
N ARG A 39 -14.12 4.14 -18.20
CA ARG A 39 -14.65 3.61 -19.46
C ARG A 39 -14.44 2.09 -19.46
N VAL A 40 -15.49 1.35 -19.10
CA VAL A 40 -15.49 -0.11 -19.19
C VAL A 40 -15.63 -0.49 -20.67
N SER A 41 -14.66 -1.22 -21.22
CA SER A 41 -14.78 -1.77 -22.58
C SER A 41 -15.92 -2.78 -22.63
N THR A 42 -16.80 -2.65 -23.63
CA THR A 42 -17.98 -3.50 -23.85
C THR A 42 -17.63 -5.00 -23.92
N GLU A 43 -16.44 -5.36 -24.40
CA GLU A 43 -15.92 -6.74 -24.41
C GLU A 43 -15.88 -7.39 -23.01
N ARG A 44 -15.60 -6.61 -21.96
CA ARG A 44 -15.52 -7.09 -20.57
C ARG A 44 -16.89 -7.30 -19.93
N LEU A 45 -17.91 -6.58 -20.43
CA LEU A 45 -19.31 -6.74 -20.01
C LEU A 45 -19.95 -7.95 -20.70
N LEU A 46 -19.61 -8.19 -21.96
CA LEU A 46 -20.10 -9.33 -22.75
C LEU A 46 -19.46 -10.67 -22.36
N GLN A 47 -18.27 -10.64 -21.74
CA GLN A 47 -17.58 -11.83 -21.23
C GLN A 47 -17.93 -12.15 -19.77
N ALA A 48 -18.88 -11.43 -19.16
CA ALA A 48 -19.55 -11.93 -17.95
C ALA A 48 -20.08 -13.33 -18.28
N PRO A 49 -19.88 -14.32 -17.38
CA PRO A 49 -20.13 -15.71 -17.69
C PRO A 49 -21.55 -15.84 -18.23
N THR A 50 -21.67 -16.41 -19.43
CA THR A 50 -22.90 -17.03 -19.89
C THR A 50 -23.36 -17.92 -18.74
N GLN A 51 -24.34 -17.42 -17.96
CA GLN A 51 -25.06 -18.20 -16.96
C GLN A 51 -25.86 -19.21 -17.78
N GLU A 52 -25.41 -20.46 -17.81
CA GLU A 52 -26.27 -21.59 -18.20
C GLU A 52 -27.42 -21.75 -17.19
#